data_AF-A0A1Q9P033-F1
#
_entry.id   AF-A0A1Q9P033-F1
#
_cell.length_a   1.000
_cell.length_b   1.000
_cell.length_c   1.000
_cell.angle_alpha   90.00
_cell.angle_beta   90.00
_cell.angle_gamma   90.00
#
_symmetry.space_group_name_H-M   'P 1'
#
loop_
_entity.id
_entity.type
_entity.pdbx_description
1 polymer ?
#
loop_
_entity_poly.entity_id
_entity_poly.type
_entity_poly.pdbx_seq_one_letter_code
_entity_poly.pdbx_strand_id
1 'polypeptide(L)'
;MSDDLDNIRKELEEVRKLKEELRREVEDVRREKEDSHRHRVDEARRRAEVGRPVRPPRPPKAPRAPRVPRVARVDLNLEDLTDSLETMMDGLGDQIEMSLRSVEGLKIPGIRVQKGRRRTKRRKEHHREIEAIAPERVAKIVAPLGSEERLKLLDYLKTGGKTFNDIENYTGKTGSSLTHHLNPLIEASYVVKGEVRGTYYVTVEGRLAYRLAQWLTHRVERQRERKSNNGDAEDEVDIEFADDTDLETADIEKAEKHLETLAEELEEAADEIDAHQDELEEARDALEEAREKELEELEEASESLEEKLEAEEDEEDLDDLDWDD
;
A
#
# COMPACT_ATOMS: atom_id res chain seq x y z
N MET A 1 -58.89 26.74 -0.79
CA MET A 1 -59.07 26.43 0.65
C MET A 1 -59.59 25.01 0.86
N SER A 2 -60.72 24.58 0.27
CA SER A 2 -61.16 23.18 0.32
C SER A 2 -60.30 22.27 -0.57
N ASP A 3 -59.97 22.73 -1.77
CA ASP A 3 -59.29 21.90 -2.79
C ASP A 3 -57.82 21.61 -2.42
N ASP A 4 -57.20 22.53 -1.68
CA ASP A 4 -55.84 22.36 -1.16
C ASP A 4 -55.78 21.28 -0.07
N LEU A 5 -56.84 21.12 0.72
CA LEU A 5 -56.93 20.09 1.76
C LEU A 5 -57.10 18.69 1.18
N ASP A 6 -57.81 18.57 0.06
CA ASP A 6 -58.01 17.28 -0.61
C ASP A 6 -56.73 16.82 -1.34
N ASN A 7 -55.96 17.74 -1.92
CA ASN A 7 -54.64 17.44 -2.48
C ASN A 7 -53.66 16.95 -1.39
N ILE A 8 -53.61 17.62 -0.23
CA ILE A 8 -52.75 17.20 0.88
C ILE A 8 -53.12 15.81 1.42
N ARG A 9 -54.42 15.48 1.47
CA ARG A 9 -54.87 14.14 1.88
C ARG A 9 -54.43 13.06 0.90
N LYS A 10 -54.52 13.34 -0.41
CA LYS A 10 -54.07 12.42 -1.45
C LYS A 10 -52.57 12.18 -1.39
N GLU A 11 -51.78 13.23 -1.22
CA GLU A 11 -50.32 13.12 -1.05
C GLU A 11 -49.95 12.33 0.22
N LEU A 12 -50.67 12.50 1.33
CA LEU A 12 -50.45 11.73 2.55
C LEU A 12 -50.77 10.24 2.39
N GLU A 13 -51.78 9.90 1.59
CA GLU A 13 -52.09 8.51 1.24
C GLU A 13 -51.01 7.89 0.36
N GLU A 14 -50.50 8.64 -0.62
CA GLU A 14 -49.38 8.22 -1.47
C GLU A 14 -48.10 8.00 -0.65
N VAL A 15 -47.78 8.90 0.29
CA VAL A 15 -46.63 8.75 1.21
C VAL A 15 -46.80 7.53 2.12
N ARG A 16 -48.02 7.23 2.59
CA ARG A 16 -48.29 6.02 3.38
C ARG A 16 -48.07 4.76 2.56
N LYS A 17 -48.53 4.74 1.31
CA LYS A 17 -48.34 3.62 0.40
C LYS A 17 -46.86 3.39 0.09
N LEU A 18 -46.11 4.45 -0.22
CA LEU A 18 -44.66 4.38 -0.44
C LEU A 18 -43.90 3.91 0.80
N LYS A 19 -44.30 4.35 1.99
CA LYS A 19 -43.69 3.90 3.25
C LYS A 19 -43.91 2.41 3.49
N GLU A 20 -45.10 1.90 3.18
CA GLU A 20 -45.41 0.47 3.32
C GLU A 20 -44.64 -0.38 2.30
N GLU A 21 -44.54 0.09 1.06
CA GLU A 21 -43.76 -0.55 0.00
C GLU A 21 -42.26 -0.59 0.33
N LEU A 22 -41.67 0.55 0.73
CA LEU A 22 -40.27 0.60 1.14
C LEU A 22 -39.99 -0.29 2.36
N ARG A 23 -40.93 -0.35 3.32
CA ARG A 23 -40.79 -1.22 4.48
C ARG A 23 -40.78 -2.70 4.08
N ARG A 24 -41.59 -3.07 3.10
CA ARG A 24 -41.63 -4.43 2.54
C ARG A 24 -40.32 -4.78 1.84
N GLU A 25 -39.84 -3.89 0.98
CA GLU A 25 -38.58 -4.10 0.25
C GLU A 25 -37.37 -4.21 1.19
N VAL A 26 -37.29 -3.38 2.23
CA VAL A 26 -36.24 -3.48 3.26
C VAL A 26 -36.30 -4.80 4.02
N GLU A 27 -37.51 -5.33 4.27
CA GLU A 27 -37.66 -6.63 4.93
C GLU A 27 -37.23 -7.78 4.02
N ASP A 28 -37.54 -7.72 2.73
CA ASP A 28 -37.15 -8.72 1.74
C ASP A 28 -35.62 -8.75 1.56
N VAL A 29 -34.96 -7.59 1.43
CA VAL A 29 -33.49 -7.49 1.36
C VAL A 29 -32.83 -8.03 2.63
N ARG A 30 -33.44 -7.80 3.80
CA ARG A 30 -32.92 -8.32 5.06
C ARG A 30 -32.98 -9.84 5.11
N ARG A 31 -34.09 -10.44 4.65
CA ARG A 31 -34.23 -11.91 4.55
C ARG A 31 -33.22 -12.51 3.59
N GLU A 32 -33.07 -11.92 2.40
CA GLU A 32 -32.10 -12.39 1.39
C GLU A 32 -30.65 -12.34 1.90
N LYS A 33 -30.30 -11.28 2.65
CA LYS A 33 -28.98 -11.15 3.26
C LYS A 33 -28.74 -12.18 4.36
N GLU A 34 -29.74 -12.48 5.17
CA GLU A 34 -29.66 -13.51 6.22
C GLU A 34 -29.49 -14.92 5.59
N ASP A 35 -30.19 -15.21 4.51
CA ASP A 35 -30.07 -16.49 3.78
C ASP A 35 -28.71 -16.63 3.07
N SER A 36 -28.24 -15.56 2.43
CA SER A 36 -26.90 -15.50 1.84
C SER A 36 -25.79 -15.72 2.87
N HIS A 37 -25.96 -15.16 4.07
CA HIS A 37 -25.02 -15.37 5.17
C HIS A 37 -25.04 -16.82 5.67
N ARG A 38 -26.21 -17.44 5.81
CA ARG A 38 -26.33 -18.86 6.18
C ARG A 38 -25.65 -19.77 5.17
N HIS A 39 -25.88 -19.54 3.86
CA HIS A 39 -25.22 -20.30 2.80
C HIS A 39 -23.69 -20.18 2.84
N ARG A 40 -23.15 -18.97 3.05
CA ARG A 40 -21.69 -18.77 3.17
C ARG A 40 -21.09 -19.50 4.37
N VAL A 41 -21.78 -19.51 5.52
CA VAL A 41 -21.30 -20.21 6.72
C VAL A 41 -21.30 -21.73 6.52
N ASP A 42 -22.36 -22.27 5.91
CA ASP A 42 -22.46 -23.70 5.63
C ASP A 42 -21.41 -24.17 4.60
N GLU A 43 -21.14 -23.35 3.58
CA GLU A 43 -20.09 -23.65 2.59
C GLU A 43 -18.69 -23.63 3.23
N ALA A 44 -18.40 -22.65 4.09
CA ALA A 44 -17.14 -22.58 4.82
C ALA A 44 -16.94 -23.80 5.72
N ARG A 45 -18.01 -24.28 6.38
CA ARG A 45 -17.98 -25.50 7.20
C ARG A 45 -17.69 -26.75 6.36
N ARG A 46 -18.33 -26.90 5.20
CA ARG A 46 -18.07 -28.02 4.29
C ARG A 46 -16.62 -28.03 3.78
N ARG A 47 -16.05 -26.86 3.43
CA ARG A 47 -14.64 -26.77 3.03
C ARG A 47 -13.67 -27.17 4.16
N ALA A 48 -14.00 -26.85 5.41
CA ALA A 48 -13.19 -27.24 6.56
C ALA A 48 -13.23 -28.76 6.85
N GLU A 49 -14.37 -29.43 6.58
CA GLU A 49 -14.52 -30.87 6.81
C GLU A 49 -13.86 -31.74 5.71
N VAL A 50 -13.72 -31.23 4.48
CA VAL A 50 -13.14 -31.98 3.34
C VAL A 50 -11.60 -31.89 3.26
N GLY A 51 -10.95 -31.03 4.07
CA GLY A 51 -9.58 -30.56 3.79
C GLY A 51 -8.47 -30.84 4.82
N ARG A 52 -8.55 -31.85 5.69
CA ARG A 52 -7.39 -32.24 6.52
C ARG A 52 -6.70 -33.49 5.96
N PRO A 53 -5.67 -33.37 5.09
CA PRO A 53 -4.85 -34.51 4.72
C PRO A 53 -4.12 -35.03 5.95
N VAL A 54 -4.36 -36.29 6.31
CA VAL A 54 -3.61 -37.03 7.31
C VAL A 54 -2.17 -37.13 6.81
N ARG A 55 -1.26 -36.33 7.38
CA ARG A 55 0.15 -36.36 7.01
C ARG A 55 0.74 -37.73 7.38
N PRO A 56 1.40 -38.44 6.46
CA PRO A 56 2.09 -39.68 6.79
C PRO A 56 3.23 -39.41 7.80
N PRO A 57 3.57 -40.41 8.64
CA PRO A 57 4.65 -40.27 9.63
C PRO A 57 5.98 -40.02 8.93
N ARG A 58 6.70 -38.98 9.38
CA ARG A 58 8.00 -38.60 8.81
C ARG A 58 9.06 -39.65 9.17
N PRO A 59 9.92 -40.06 8.22
CA PRO A 59 11.07 -40.93 8.51
C PRO A 59 12.11 -40.24 9.42
N PRO A 60 12.93 -41.01 10.15
CA PRO A 60 13.95 -40.48 11.05
C PRO A 60 15.02 -39.68 10.27
N LYS A 61 15.35 -38.50 10.78
CA LYS A 61 16.33 -37.58 10.16
C LYS A 61 17.75 -38.13 10.29
N ALA A 62 18.46 -38.21 9.16
CA ALA A 62 19.90 -38.43 9.11
C ALA A 62 20.70 -37.28 9.79
N PRO A 63 21.90 -37.55 10.32
CA PRO A 63 22.75 -36.56 10.98
C PRO A 63 23.13 -35.43 10.01
N ARG A 64 22.92 -34.18 10.45
CA ARG A 64 23.15 -32.97 9.66
C ARG A 64 24.65 -32.67 9.51
N ALA A 65 25.10 -32.50 8.27
CA ALA A 65 26.39 -31.89 7.95
C ALA A 65 26.46 -30.42 8.45
N PRO A 66 27.66 -29.89 8.74
CA PRO A 66 27.84 -28.52 9.21
C PRO A 66 27.34 -27.50 8.18
N ARG A 67 26.51 -26.56 8.64
CA ARG A 67 25.87 -25.53 7.83
C ARG A 67 26.85 -24.41 7.51
N VAL A 68 27.05 -24.14 6.22
CA VAL A 68 27.57 -22.85 5.75
C VAL A 68 26.64 -21.71 6.17
N PRO A 69 27.18 -20.52 6.53
CA PRO A 69 26.38 -19.37 6.94
C PRO A 69 25.50 -18.90 5.78
N ARG A 70 24.19 -18.94 5.99
CA ARG A 70 23.20 -18.38 5.07
C ARG A 70 23.22 -16.86 5.25
N VAL A 71 23.42 -16.15 4.14
CA VAL A 71 23.17 -14.71 4.04
C VAL A 71 21.75 -14.44 4.55
N ALA A 72 21.61 -13.49 5.47
CA ALA A 72 20.32 -13.10 6.03
C ALA A 72 19.41 -12.65 4.87
N ARG A 73 18.31 -13.39 4.64
CA ARG A 73 17.18 -12.83 3.90
C ARG A 73 16.58 -11.78 4.83
N VAL A 74 16.67 -10.53 4.43
CA VAL A 74 15.89 -9.45 5.03
C VAL A 74 14.47 -9.67 4.56
N ASP A 75 13.66 -10.34 5.39
CA ASP A 75 12.21 -10.32 5.22
C ASP A 75 11.77 -8.90 5.57
N LEU A 76 11.54 -8.07 4.55
CA LEU A 76 10.88 -6.78 4.71
C LEU A 76 9.42 -7.09 5.06
N ASN A 77 9.04 -6.98 6.33
CA ASN A 77 7.64 -7.06 6.74
C ASN A 77 6.90 -5.87 6.11
N LEU A 78 6.06 -6.15 5.11
CA LEU A 78 5.18 -5.14 4.52
C LEU A 78 4.17 -4.60 5.56
N GLU A 79 3.90 -5.34 6.64
CA GLU A 79 3.00 -4.91 7.73
C GLU A 79 3.48 -3.61 8.41
N ASP A 80 4.78 -3.47 8.67
CA ASP A 80 5.34 -2.24 9.28
C ASP A 80 5.39 -1.06 8.28
N LEU A 81 5.54 -1.35 6.99
CA LEU A 81 5.47 -0.33 5.93
C LEU A 81 4.02 0.15 5.72
N THR A 82 3.05 -0.77 5.83
CA THR A 82 1.64 -0.42 5.77
C THR A 82 1.18 0.34 7.00
N ASP A 83 1.75 0.12 8.19
CA ASP A 83 1.44 0.93 9.38
C ASP A 83 1.96 2.37 9.24
N SER A 84 3.13 2.55 8.59
CA SER A 84 3.65 3.88 8.24
C SER A 84 2.80 4.57 7.18
N LEU A 85 2.28 3.82 6.20
CA LEU A 85 1.36 4.33 5.18
C LEU A 85 -0.02 4.63 5.78
N GLU A 86 -0.53 3.78 6.67
CA GLU A 86 -1.82 3.92 7.36
C GLU A 86 -1.78 5.14 8.28
N THR A 87 -0.66 5.40 8.97
CA THR A 87 -0.48 6.63 9.77
C THR A 87 -0.45 7.89 8.90
N MET A 88 0.17 7.84 7.71
CA MET A 88 0.16 8.96 6.75
C MET A 88 -1.21 9.14 6.08
N MET A 89 -1.91 8.05 5.77
CA MET A 89 -3.26 8.05 5.21
C MET A 89 -4.33 8.45 6.23
N ASP A 90 -4.13 8.16 7.51
CA ASP A 90 -4.99 8.64 8.61
C ASP A 90 -4.84 10.16 8.79
N GLY A 91 -3.63 10.71 8.65
CA GLY A 91 -3.41 12.17 8.62
C GLY A 91 -4.12 12.86 7.45
N LEU A 92 -4.07 12.26 6.26
CA LEU A 92 -4.81 12.70 5.07
C LEU A 92 -6.33 12.54 5.23
N GLY A 93 -6.78 11.46 5.86
CA GLY A 93 -8.20 11.19 6.11
C GLY A 93 -8.82 12.20 7.09
N ASP A 94 -8.08 12.53 8.15
CA ASP A 94 -8.48 13.56 9.12
C ASP A 94 -8.47 14.96 8.46
N GLN A 95 -7.49 15.29 7.60
CA GLN A 95 -7.48 16.53 6.79
C GLN A 95 -8.67 16.62 5.81
N ILE A 96 -8.97 15.55 5.07
CA ILE A 96 -10.11 15.50 4.15
C ILE A 96 -11.45 15.61 4.90
N GLU A 97 -11.56 14.98 6.08
CA GLU A 97 -12.76 15.09 6.93
C GLU A 97 -12.95 16.52 7.46
N MET A 98 -11.87 17.19 7.87
CA MET A 98 -11.90 18.59 8.31
C MET A 98 -12.29 19.53 7.17
N SER A 99 -11.71 19.35 5.97
CA SER A 99 -12.06 20.15 4.78
C SER A 99 -13.50 19.90 4.30
N LEU A 100 -14.03 18.68 4.43
CA LEU A 100 -15.44 18.38 4.12
C LEU A 100 -16.42 18.94 5.16
N ARG A 101 -15.98 19.08 6.42
CA ARG A 101 -16.80 19.67 7.49
C ARG A 101 -16.98 21.18 7.34
N SER A 102 -16.02 21.87 6.70
CA SER A 102 -16.14 23.28 6.29
C SER A 102 -17.16 23.49 5.16
N VAL A 103 -17.51 22.41 4.44
CA VAL A 103 -18.48 22.41 3.34
C VAL A 103 -19.72 21.60 3.75
N GLU A 104 -20.26 21.88 4.93
CA GLU A 104 -21.51 21.30 5.41
C GLU A 104 -22.70 21.90 4.61
N GLY A 105 -22.87 21.43 3.37
CA GLY A 105 -23.91 21.91 2.46
C GLY A 105 -23.98 21.20 1.10
N LEU A 106 -22.89 20.59 0.62
CA LEU A 106 -22.91 19.87 -0.66
C LEU A 106 -23.12 18.38 -0.43
N LYS A 107 -24.39 17.95 -0.47
CA LYS A 107 -24.74 16.55 -0.71
C LYS A 107 -24.36 16.20 -2.15
N ILE A 108 -23.14 15.69 -2.35
CA ILE A 108 -22.78 15.05 -3.63
C ILE A 108 -23.62 13.76 -3.73
N PRO A 109 -24.52 13.63 -4.74
CA PRO A 109 -25.33 12.44 -4.89
C PRO A 109 -24.44 11.29 -5.37
N GLY A 110 -24.22 10.29 -4.51
CA GLY A 110 -23.55 9.03 -4.89
C GLY A 110 -22.58 8.45 -3.85
N ILE A 111 -22.01 9.27 -2.96
CA ILE A 111 -21.01 8.81 -1.99
C ILE A 111 -21.58 8.88 -0.57
N ARG A 112 -22.09 7.76 -0.05
CA ARG A 112 -22.34 7.60 1.39
C ARG A 112 -21.03 7.22 2.07
N VAL A 113 -20.33 8.22 2.64
CA VAL A 113 -19.26 7.94 3.61
C VAL A 113 -19.92 7.33 4.85
N GLN A 114 -19.92 6.00 4.94
CA GLN A 114 -20.35 5.32 6.15
C GLN A 114 -19.36 5.68 7.26
N LYS A 115 -19.80 6.49 8.25
CA LYS A 115 -19.08 6.69 9.52
C LYS A 115 -18.79 5.32 10.12
N GLY A 116 -17.56 4.85 9.92
CA GLY A 116 -17.12 3.54 10.35
C GLY A 116 -17.00 3.50 11.86
N ARG A 117 -18.07 3.16 12.57
CA ARG A 117 -18.02 2.79 14.02
C ARG A 117 -17.01 1.68 14.31
N ARG A 118 -16.51 0.98 13.29
CA ARG A 118 -15.42 -0.01 13.39
C ARG A 118 -14.01 0.61 13.46
N ARG A 119 -13.79 1.80 12.87
CA ARG A 119 -12.47 2.49 12.87
C ARG A 119 -12.10 3.02 14.26
N THR A 120 -13.06 3.63 14.97
CA THR A 120 -12.81 4.17 16.32
C THR A 120 -12.52 3.10 17.37
N LYS A 121 -13.10 1.89 17.23
CA LYS A 121 -12.82 0.78 18.16
C LYS A 121 -11.38 0.25 17.98
N ARG A 122 -10.94 0.04 16.73
CA ARG A 122 -9.56 -0.39 16.43
C ARG A 122 -8.53 0.64 16.89
N ARG A 123 -8.75 1.93 16.61
CA ARG A 123 -7.86 3.02 17.08
C ARG A 123 -7.78 3.07 18.61
N LYS A 124 -8.89 2.85 19.30
CA LYS A 124 -8.93 2.79 20.78
C LYS A 124 -8.27 1.53 21.35
N GLU A 125 -8.39 0.38 20.67
CA GLU A 125 -7.70 -0.86 21.03
C GLU A 125 -6.18 -0.70 20.84
N HIS A 126 -5.75 -0.18 19.69
CA HIS A 126 -4.34 0.12 19.39
C HIS A 126 -3.73 1.13 20.38
N HIS A 127 -4.46 2.18 20.74
CA HIS A 127 -3.98 3.15 21.72
C HIS A 127 -3.78 2.53 23.11
N ARG A 128 -4.70 1.65 23.53
CA ARG A 128 -4.56 0.88 24.78
C ARG A 128 -3.38 -0.07 24.73
N GLU A 129 -3.08 -0.66 23.59
CA GLU A 129 -1.91 -1.52 23.40
C GLU A 129 -0.60 -0.72 23.54
N ILE A 130 -0.55 0.50 22.99
CA ILE A 130 0.58 1.42 23.15
C ILE A 130 0.75 1.85 24.62
N GLU A 131 -0.35 2.25 25.28
CA GLU A 131 -0.33 2.65 26.70
C GLU A 131 0.03 1.48 27.64
N ALA A 132 -0.26 0.24 27.23
CA ALA A 132 0.06 -0.96 28.00
C ALA A 132 1.55 -1.35 27.94
N ILE A 133 2.37 -0.68 27.13
CA ILE A 133 3.81 -0.96 27.05
C ILE A 133 4.46 -0.57 28.39
N ALA A 134 5.14 -1.54 29.02
CA ALA A 134 5.83 -1.31 30.27
C ALA A 134 6.87 -0.17 30.16
N PRO A 135 6.93 0.75 31.13
CA PRO A 135 7.81 1.93 31.06
C PRO A 135 9.29 1.55 30.98
N GLU A 136 9.70 0.43 31.58
CA GLU A 136 11.06 -0.11 31.47
C GLU A 136 11.46 -0.40 30.02
N ARG A 137 10.53 -0.90 29.20
CA ARG A 137 10.77 -1.16 27.77
C ARG A 137 10.93 0.14 27.00
N VAL A 138 10.08 1.13 27.29
CA VAL A 138 10.16 2.46 26.67
C VAL A 138 11.50 3.11 27.02
N ALA A 139 11.88 3.09 28.30
CA ALA A 139 13.16 3.63 28.76
C ALA A 139 14.35 2.97 28.07
N LYS A 140 14.31 1.65 27.85
CA LYS A 140 15.38 0.93 27.14
C LYS A 140 15.57 1.43 25.70
N ILE A 141 14.48 1.78 25.02
CA ILE A 141 14.49 2.29 23.63
C ILE A 141 14.88 3.78 23.60
N VAL A 142 14.38 4.59 24.53
CA VAL A 142 14.58 6.05 24.53
C VAL A 142 15.93 6.46 25.14
N ALA A 143 16.44 5.75 26.15
CA ALA A 143 17.67 6.12 26.85
C ALA A 143 18.92 6.26 25.94
N PRO A 144 19.13 5.41 24.92
CA PRO A 144 20.21 5.61 23.95
C PRO A 144 20.09 6.93 23.18
N LEU A 145 18.89 7.45 22.95
CA LEU A 145 18.64 8.69 22.21
C LEU A 145 18.82 9.94 23.06
N GLY A 146 18.85 9.82 24.39
CA GLY A 146 18.96 10.96 25.32
C GLY A 146 20.34 11.65 25.37
N SER A 147 21.29 11.26 24.52
CA SER A 147 22.64 11.85 24.47
C SER A 147 22.86 12.54 23.14
N GLU A 148 23.21 13.83 23.18
CA GLU A 148 23.47 14.65 21.99
C GLU A 148 24.51 14.01 21.06
N GLU A 149 25.58 13.47 21.63
CA GLU A 149 26.67 12.87 20.86
C GLU A 149 26.23 11.58 20.16
N ARG A 150 25.36 10.79 20.79
CA ARG A 150 24.79 9.59 20.15
C ARG A 150 23.88 9.97 18.98
N LEU A 151 23.13 11.06 19.10
CA LEU A 151 22.33 11.59 17.99
C LEU A 151 23.22 12.09 16.85
N LYS A 152 24.33 12.78 17.16
CA LYS A 152 25.34 13.18 16.15
C LYS A 152 25.97 11.98 15.45
N LEU A 153 26.23 10.89 16.19
CA LEU A 153 26.73 9.64 15.62
C LEU A 153 25.72 9.00 14.66
N LEU A 154 24.45 8.92 15.04
CA LEU A 154 23.39 8.40 14.17
C LEU A 154 23.24 9.26 12.91
N ASP A 155 23.30 10.58 13.07
CA ASP A 155 23.25 11.52 11.95
C ASP A 155 24.42 11.34 10.98
N TYR A 156 25.63 11.15 11.49
CA TYR A 156 26.82 10.93 10.66
C TYR A 156 26.77 9.59 9.92
N LEU A 157 26.34 8.53 10.62
CA LEU A 157 26.23 7.17 10.08
C LEU A 157 25.07 7.01 9.08
N LYS A 158 24.09 7.93 9.05
CA LYS A 158 22.99 7.89 8.06
C LYS A 158 23.50 7.98 6.62
N THR A 159 24.64 8.66 6.42
CA THR A 159 25.28 8.90 5.12
C THR A 159 25.99 7.68 4.56
N GLY A 160 26.27 6.67 5.39
CA GLY A 160 26.96 5.44 4.98
C GLY A 160 27.76 4.82 6.12
N GLY A 161 28.36 3.66 5.86
CA GLY A 161 29.21 2.97 6.83
C GLY A 161 30.49 3.76 7.12
N LYS A 162 30.84 3.91 8.40
CA LYS A 162 32.03 4.66 8.83
C LYS A 162 32.96 3.77 9.65
N THR A 163 34.27 3.93 9.50
CA THR A 163 35.23 3.23 10.37
C THR A 163 35.30 3.89 11.75
N PHE A 164 35.87 3.20 12.73
CA PHE A 164 36.09 3.77 14.06
C PHE A 164 36.87 5.08 14.01
N ASN A 165 37.92 5.14 13.17
CA ASN A 165 38.76 6.33 13.01
C ASN A 165 38.00 7.50 12.37
N ASP A 166 37.11 7.23 11.41
CA ASP A 166 36.28 8.28 10.79
C ASP A 166 35.35 8.93 11.83
N ILE A 167 34.80 8.10 12.71
CA ILE A 167 33.90 8.54 13.78
C ILE A 167 34.67 9.31 14.86
N GLU A 168 35.86 8.85 15.23
CA GLU A 168 36.77 9.53 16.17
C GLU A 168 37.17 10.91 15.64
N ASN A 169 37.49 11.01 14.35
CA ASN A 169 37.78 12.29 13.69
C ASN A 169 36.58 13.23 13.65
N TYR A 170 35.38 12.71 13.41
CA TYR A 170 34.16 13.52 13.35
C TYR A 170 33.73 14.06 14.72
N THR A 171 33.78 13.20 15.75
CA THR A 171 33.36 13.57 17.11
C THR A 171 34.44 14.27 17.92
N GLY A 172 35.71 14.17 17.51
CA GLY A 172 36.86 14.64 18.27
C GLY A 172 37.08 13.86 19.57
N LYS A 173 36.40 12.71 19.74
CA LYS A 173 36.45 11.88 20.94
C LYS A 173 37.25 10.63 20.69
N THR A 174 38.21 10.38 21.56
CA THR A 174 39.16 9.28 21.37
C THR A 174 38.89 8.06 22.27
N GLY A 175 39.13 6.88 21.70
CA GLY A 175 39.18 5.60 22.42
C GLY A 175 37.94 5.27 23.29
N SER A 176 38.14 5.19 24.61
CA SER A 176 37.14 4.69 25.57
C SER A 176 35.89 5.55 25.62
N SER A 177 36.02 6.87 25.46
CA SER A 177 34.86 7.77 25.44
C SER A 177 33.95 7.46 24.26
N LEU A 178 34.51 7.22 23.07
CA LEU A 178 33.70 6.89 21.89
C LEU A 178 32.97 5.55 22.04
N THR A 179 33.65 4.54 22.58
CA THR A 179 33.03 3.23 22.84
C THR A 179 31.87 3.32 23.84
N HIS A 180 31.92 4.24 24.79
CA HIS A 180 30.83 4.49 25.75
C HIS A 180 29.56 5.05 25.08
N HIS A 181 29.70 5.77 23.95
CA HIS A 181 28.55 6.23 23.17
C HIS A 181 28.07 5.19 22.16
N LEU A 182 28.98 4.40 21.58
CA LEU A 182 28.65 3.36 20.60
C LEU A 182 27.99 2.13 21.23
N ASN A 183 28.45 1.67 22.41
CA ASN A 183 27.91 0.44 23.01
C ASN A 183 26.39 0.52 23.27
N PRO A 184 25.83 1.59 23.86
CA PRO A 184 24.38 1.71 24.04
C PRO A 184 23.59 1.74 22.72
N LEU A 185 24.18 2.28 21.65
CA LEU A 185 23.58 2.27 20.31
C LEU A 185 23.59 0.86 19.68
N ILE A 186 24.61 0.05 20.01
CA ILE A 186 24.72 -1.34 19.57
C ILE A 186 23.78 -2.24 20.39
N GLU A 187 23.73 -2.05 21.71
CA GLU A 187 22.83 -2.78 22.62
C GLU A 187 21.35 -2.55 22.30
N ALA A 188 21.02 -1.36 21.79
CA ALA A 188 19.69 -1.00 21.31
C ALA A 188 19.43 -1.34 19.83
N SER A 189 20.35 -2.05 19.17
CA SER A 189 20.24 -2.43 17.75
C SER A 189 20.16 -1.27 16.75
N TYR A 190 20.49 -0.04 17.14
CA TYR A 190 20.50 1.12 16.25
C TYR A 190 21.72 1.16 15.34
N VAL A 191 22.83 0.61 15.81
CA VAL A 191 24.09 0.54 15.08
C VAL A 191 24.63 -0.88 15.10
N VAL A 192 25.09 -1.38 13.96
CA VAL A 192 25.74 -2.69 13.84
C VAL A 192 27.20 -2.50 13.44
N LYS A 193 28.09 -3.25 14.11
CA LYS A 193 29.52 -3.31 13.79
C LYS A 193 29.78 -4.45 12.80
N GLY A 194 30.31 -4.12 11.63
CA GLY A 194 30.71 -5.07 10.61
C GLY A 194 31.95 -5.87 10.99
N GLU A 195 31.93 -7.17 10.74
CA GLU A 195 32.99 -8.11 11.13
C GLU A 195 34.31 -7.86 10.40
N VAL A 196 34.27 -7.55 9.10
CA VAL A 196 35.46 -7.60 8.24
C VAL A 196 36.36 -6.36 8.36
N ARG A 197 35.83 -5.23 8.83
CA ARG A 197 36.58 -3.95 8.92
C ARG A 197 36.29 -3.10 10.14
N GLY A 198 35.44 -3.58 11.07
CA GLY A 198 34.99 -2.76 12.19
C GLY A 198 34.27 -1.49 11.73
N THR A 199 33.66 -1.52 10.54
CA THR A 199 32.81 -0.44 10.02
C THR A 199 31.47 -0.47 10.75
N TYR A 200 31.00 0.70 11.16
CA TYR A 200 29.71 0.86 11.82
C TYR A 200 28.68 1.28 10.80
N TYR A 201 27.50 0.67 10.87
CA TYR A 201 26.35 0.98 10.02
C TYR A 201 25.14 1.26 10.89
N VAL A 202 24.35 2.25 10.49
CA VAL A 202 23.03 2.48 11.09
C VAL A 202 22.01 1.50 10.50
N THR A 203 21.26 0.85 11.37
CA THR A 203 20.17 -0.07 11.02
C THR A 203 18.90 0.70 10.65
N VAL A 204 17.88 0.00 10.12
CA VAL A 204 16.57 0.59 9.85
C VAL A 204 15.94 1.13 11.15
N GLU A 205 16.01 0.35 12.24
CA GLU A 205 15.55 0.76 13.57
C GLU A 205 16.25 2.03 14.05
N GLY A 206 17.57 2.15 13.85
CA GLY A 206 18.33 3.35 14.19
C GLY A 206 17.90 4.58 13.39
N ARG A 207 17.56 4.43 12.10
CA ARG A 207 17.03 5.53 11.28
C ARG A 207 15.64 5.98 11.76
N LEU A 208 14.77 5.02 12.07
CA LEU A 208 13.43 5.30 12.60
C LEU A 208 13.51 6.00 13.95
N ALA A 209 14.35 5.50 14.85
CA ALA A 209 14.58 6.11 16.17
C ALA A 209 15.11 7.54 16.06
N TYR A 210 16.05 7.80 15.13
CA TYR A 210 16.56 9.15 14.88
C TYR A 210 15.48 10.09 14.34
N ARG A 211 14.66 9.64 13.37
CA ARG A 211 13.53 10.43 12.85
C ARG A 211 12.48 10.71 13.91
N LEU A 212 12.17 9.71 14.75
CA LEU A 212 11.26 9.87 15.89
C LEU A 212 11.77 10.96 16.84
N ALA A 213 13.07 10.95 17.16
CA ALA A 213 13.67 11.97 18.00
C ALA A 213 13.53 13.37 17.37
N GLN A 214 13.83 13.51 16.07
CA GLN A 214 13.65 14.79 15.35
C GLN A 214 12.19 15.26 15.37
N TRP A 215 11.25 14.35 15.11
CA TRP A 215 9.82 14.65 15.11
C TRP A 215 9.34 15.09 16.49
N LEU A 216 9.73 14.36 17.55
CA LEU A 216 9.40 14.71 18.93
C LEU A 216 9.94 16.09 19.30
N THR A 217 11.20 16.38 18.95
CA THR A 217 11.81 17.70 19.20
C THR A 217 11.04 18.80 18.47
N HIS A 218 10.78 18.64 17.18
CA HIS A 218 10.01 19.61 16.39
C HIS A 218 8.62 19.86 16.98
N ARG A 219 7.90 18.79 17.38
CA ARG A 219 6.57 18.90 17.97
C ARG A 219 6.60 19.64 19.31
N VAL A 220 7.57 19.34 20.17
CA VAL A 220 7.72 19.99 21.49
C VAL A 220 8.12 21.46 21.36
N GLU A 221 9.04 21.78 20.45
CA GLU A 221 9.47 23.15 20.17
C GLU A 221 8.29 24.00 19.69
N ARG A 222 7.50 23.48 18.73
CA ARG A 222 6.30 24.15 18.23
C ARG A 222 5.27 24.41 19.33
N GLN A 223 5.09 23.48 20.27
CA GLN A 223 4.20 23.69 21.42
C GLN A 223 4.73 24.77 22.37
N ARG A 224 6.05 24.82 22.60
CA ARG A 224 6.67 25.85 23.44
C ARG A 224 6.54 27.23 22.80
N GLU A 225 6.77 27.34 21.49
CA GLU A 225 6.65 28.59 20.75
C GLU A 225 5.23 29.16 20.82
N ARG A 226 4.21 28.31 20.67
CA ARG A 226 2.80 28.72 20.84
C ARG A 226 2.50 29.18 22.26
N LYS A 227 3.00 28.46 23.27
CA LYS A 227 2.82 28.85 24.67
C LYS A 227 3.55 30.15 25.03
N SER A 228 4.70 30.41 24.41
CA SER A 228 5.45 31.67 24.58
C SER A 228 4.78 32.85 23.88
N ASN A 229 4.04 32.63 22.79
CA ASN A 229 3.29 33.68 22.10
C ASN A 229 1.93 34.01 22.76
N ASN A 230 1.36 33.10 23.56
CA ASN A 230 0.10 33.31 24.29
C ASN A 230 0.29 33.77 25.76
N GLY A 231 1.35 34.53 26.05
CA GLY A 231 1.59 35.06 27.40
C GLY A 231 0.48 36.01 27.89
N ASP A 232 -0.03 35.71 29.09
CA ASP A 232 -0.93 36.51 29.96
C ASP A 232 -2.46 36.43 29.73
N ALA A 233 -3.00 35.22 29.74
CA ALA A 233 -4.28 35.00 30.41
C ALA A 233 -4.15 33.76 31.30
N GLU A 234 -4.37 33.93 32.61
CA GLU A 234 -4.52 32.82 33.54
C GLU A 234 -5.70 31.97 33.08
N ASP A 235 -5.44 30.80 32.50
CA ASP A 235 -6.50 29.85 32.20
C ASP A 235 -6.13 28.42 32.61
N GLU A 236 -7.12 27.88 33.29
CA GLU A 236 -7.37 26.49 33.64
C GLU A 236 -6.94 25.55 32.51
N VAL A 237 -6.17 24.51 32.83
CA VAL A 237 -5.74 23.51 31.84
C VAL A 237 -6.95 22.66 31.48
N ASP A 238 -7.78 23.17 30.57
CA ASP A 238 -8.66 22.33 29.77
C ASP A 238 -7.80 21.71 28.67
N ILE A 239 -7.68 20.38 28.71
CA ILE A 239 -7.09 19.59 27.61
C ILE A 239 -8.13 19.55 26.50
N GLU A 240 -8.38 20.68 25.86
CA GLU A 240 -8.99 20.71 24.54
C GLU A 240 -7.87 20.59 23.52
N PHE A 241 -7.88 19.49 22.77
CA PHE A 241 -7.08 19.35 21.55
C PHE A 241 -7.58 20.41 20.56
N ALA A 242 -7.06 21.63 20.67
CA ALA A 242 -7.34 22.69 19.73
C ALA A 242 -6.72 22.34 18.38
N ASP A 243 -7.60 22.24 17.38
CA ASP A 243 -7.29 22.16 15.96
C ASP A 243 -6.33 23.29 15.55
N ASP A 244 -5.15 22.90 15.06
CA ASP A 244 -4.15 23.80 14.52
C ASP A 244 -4.46 24.17 13.05
N THR A 245 -5.57 24.85 12.78
CA THR A 245 -6.02 25.12 11.39
C THR A 245 -5.34 26.29 10.68
N ASP A 246 -4.56 27.14 11.35
CA ASP A 246 -4.23 28.46 10.76
C ASP A 246 -2.78 28.61 10.27
N LEU A 247 -1.94 27.56 10.33
CA LEU A 247 -0.55 27.61 9.83
C LEU A 247 -0.23 26.58 8.72
N GLU A 248 -1.19 25.73 8.34
CA GLU A 248 -1.00 24.72 7.28
C GLU A 248 -1.40 25.20 5.87
N THR A 249 -2.09 26.33 5.74
CA THR A 249 -2.65 26.79 4.46
C THR A 249 -1.60 27.06 3.38
N ALA A 250 -0.43 27.60 3.73
CA ALA A 250 0.63 27.90 2.75
C ALA A 250 1.37 26.67 2.22
N ASP A 251 1.46 25.60 3.02
CA ASP A 251 2.06 24.33 2.60
C ASP A 251 1.04 23.44 1.89
N ILE A 252 -0.25 23.56 2.24
CA ILE A 252 -1.37 22.94 1.52
C ILE A 252 -1.49 23.52 0.11
N GLU A 253 -1.46 24.85 -0.08
CA GLU A 253 -1.52 25.46 -1.42
C GLU A 253 -0.38 25.01 -2.35
N LYS A 254 0.82 24.77 -1.80
CA LYS A 254 1.95 24.23 -2.58
C LYS A 254 1.73 22.76 -2.94
N ALA A 255 1.19 21.97 -2.01
CA ALA A 255 0.86 20.57 -2.27
C ALA A 255 -0.25 20.45 -3.31
N GLU A 256 -1.29 21.29 -3.24
CA GLU A 256 -2.38 21.33 -4.22
C GLU A 256 -1.85 21.65 -5.63
N LYS A 257 -1.00 22.67 -5.79
CA LYS A 257 -0.38 22.98 -7.09
C LYS A 257 0.47 21.84 -7.64
N HIS A 258 1.22 21.16 -6.77
CA HIS A 258 2.03 20.02 -7.20
C HIS A 258 1.16 18.81 -7.59
N LEU A 259 0.00 18.64 -6.94
CA LEU A 259 -0.95 17.60 -7.31
C LEU A 259 -1.65 17.91 -8.63
N GLU A 260 -1.95 19.19 -8.88
CA GLU A 260 -2.51 19.65 -10.15
C GLU A 260 -1.53 19.40 -11.31
N THR A 261 -0.25 19.75 -11.15
CA THR A 261 0.76 19.46 -12.18
C THR A 261 0.95 17.96 -12.42
N LEU A 262 0.91 17.15 -11.36
CA LEU A 262 1.01 15.68 -11.51
C LEU A 262 -0.24 15.09 -12.18
N ALA A 263 -1.41 15.69 -11.97
CA ALA A 263 -2.64 15.26 -12.62
C ALA A 263 -2.59 15.58 -14.12
N GLU A 264 -2.11 16.77 -14.50
CA GLU A 264 -1.87 17.12 -15.90
C GLU A 264 -0.86 16.18 -16.57
N GLU A 265 0.27 15.88 -15.91
CA GLU A 265 1.27 14.92 -16.43
C GLU A 265 0.69 13.50 -16.59
N LEU A 266 -0.22 13.08 -15.70
CA LEU A 266 -0.89 11.77 -15.80
C LEU A 266 -1.93 11.72 -16.91
N GLU A 267 -2.63 12.83 -17.17
CA GLU A 267 -3.57 12.95 -18.28
C GLU A 267 -2.83 12.90 -19.61
N GLU A 268 -1.72 13.65 -19.75
CA GLU A 268 -0.86 13.60 -20.95
C GLU A 268 -0.28 12.21 -21.18
N ALA A 269 0.19 11.54 -20.12
CA ALA A 269 0.68 10.16 -20.23
C ALA A 269 -0.43 9.15 -20.60
N ALA A 270 -1.68 9.39 -20.20
CA ALA A 270 -2.80 8.55 -20.60
C ALA A 270 -3.12 8.70 -22.09
N ASP A 271 -3.12 9.94 -22.58
CA ASP A 271 -3.30 10.23 -24.01
C ASP A 271 -2.19 9.60 -24.88
N GLU A 272 -0.93 9.64 -24.41
CA GLU A 272 0.19 8.96 -25.08
C GLU A 272 0.02 7.44 -25.12
N ILE A 273 -0.48 6.84 -24.03
CA ILE A 273 -0.74 5.39 -23.97
C ILE A 273 -1.85 5.00 -24.95
N ASP A 274 -2.92 5.79 -25.03
CA ASP A 274 -4.02 5.52 -25.95
C ASP A 274 -3.55 5.65 -27.41
N ALA A 275 -2.75 6.68 -27.74
CA ALA A 275 -2.15 6.81 -29.07
C ALA A 275 -1.25 5.61 -29.44
N HIS A 276 -0.43 5.12 -28.50
CA HIS A 276 0.37 3.92 -28.73
C HIS A 276 -0.46 2.64 -28.84
N GLN A 277 -1.64 2.57 -28.21
CA GLN A 277 -2.55 1.44 -28.40
C GLN A 277 -3.14 1.44 -29.81
N ASP A 278 -3.56 2.60 -30.32
CA ASP A 278 -4.04 2.76 -31.69
C ASP A 278 -2.95 2.36 -32.71
N GLU A 279 -1.71 2.81 -32.52
CA GLU A 279 -0.57 2.42 -33.37
C GLU A 279 -0.31 0.90 -33.34
N LEU A 280 -0.46 0.26 -32.18
CA LEU A 280 -0.31 -1.19 -32.05
C LEU A 280 -1.45 -1.97 -32.70
N GLU A 281 -2.67 -1.44 -32.67
CA GLU A 281 -3.83 -2.02 -33.35
C GLU A 281 -3.67 -1.93 -34.87
N GLU A 282 -3.29 -0.76 -35.40
CA GLU A 282 -2.98 -0.60 -36.83
C GLU A 282 -1.84 -1.53 -37.30
N ALA A 283 -0.77 -1.64 -36.51
CA ALA A 283 0.34 -2.54 -36.82
C ALA A 283 -0.08 -4.01 -36.80
N ARG A 284 -0.98 -4.38 -35.90
CA ARG A 284 -1.54 -5.74 -35.82
C ARG A 284 -2.40 -6.04 -37.05
N ASP A 285 -3.28 -5.13 -37.45
CA ASP A 285 -4.14 -5.31 -38.61
C ASP A 285 -3.32 -5.43 -39.90
N ALA A 286 -2.26 -4.62 -40.04
CA ALA A 286 -1.33 -4.72 -41.16
C ALA A 286 -0.58 -6.06 -41.21
N LEU A 287 -0.20 -6.61 -40.05
CA LEU A 287 0.40 -7.94 -39.96
C LEU A 287 -0.60 -9.06 -40.32
N GLU A 288 -1.86 -8.91 -39.94
CA GLU A 288 -2.93 -9.86 -40.27
C GLU A 288 -3.19 -9.87 -41.78
N GLU A 289 -3.29 -8.70 -42.41
CA GLU A 289 -3.43 -8.57 -43.88
C GLU A 289 -2.22 -9.14 -44.63
N ALA A 290 -0.99 -8.87 -44.15
CA ALA A 290 0.21 -9.43 -44.77
C ALA A 290 0.24 -10.96 -44.68
N ARG A 291 -0.19 -11.51 -43.54
CA ARG A 291 -0.28 -12.96 -43.33
C ARG A 291 -1.35 -13.61 -44.20
N GLU A 292 -2.49 -12.94 -44.42
CA GLU A 292 -3.54 -13.42 -45.31
C GLU A 292 -3.03 -13.51 -46.76
N LYS A 293 -2.31 -12.48 -47.24
CA LYS A 293 -1.68 -12.51 -48.57
C LYS A 293 -0.63 -13.62 -48.71
N GLU A 294 0.21 -13.83 -47.70
CA GLU A 294 1.17 -14.94 -47.72
C GLU A 294 0.48 -16.31 -47.79
N LEU A 295 -0.68 -16.46 -47.14
CA LEU A 295 -1.46 -17.70 -47.20
C LEU A 295 -2.09 -17.91 -48.59
N GLU A 296 -2.64 -16.86 -49.20
CA GLU A 296 -3.16 -16.90 -50.57
C GLU A 296 -2.06 -17.29 -51.59
N GLU A 297 -0.88 -16.68 -51.50
CA GLU A 297 0.26 -17.02 -52.38
C GLU A 297 0.72 -18.47 -52.20
N LEU A 298 0.70 -19.00 -50.96
CA LEU A 298 1.02 -20.39 -50.68
C LEU A 298 -0.05 -21.36 -51.21
N GLU A 299 -1.32 -20.99 -51.16
CA GLU A 299 -2.43 -21.77 -51.70
C GLU A 299 -2.32 -21.86 -53.23
N GLU A 300 -2.14 -20.73 -53.92
CA GLU A 300 -1.90 -20.69 -55.38
C GLU A 300 -0.66 -21.49 -55.79
N ALA A 301 0.44 -21.39 -55.02
CA ALA A 301 1.65 -22.16 -55.28
C ALA A 301 1.43 -23.67 -55.07
N SER A 302 0.58 -24.06 -54.12
CA SER A 302 0.24 -25.46 -53.88
C SER A 302 -0.64 -26.04 -55.01
N GLU A 303 -1.62 -25.28 -55.48
CA GLU A 303 -2.46 -25.66 -56.63
C GLU A 303 -1.62 -25.82 -57.91
N SER A 304 -0.70 -24.89 -58.19
CA SER A 304 0.20 -25.01 -59.35
C SER A 304 1.14 -26.22 -59.26
N LEU A 305 1.50 -26.65 -58.05
CA LEU A 305 2.36 -27.82 -57.85
C LEU A 305 1.55 -29.11 -58.04
N GLU A 306 0.31 -29.14 -57.56
CA GLU A 306 -0.64 -30.24 -57.77
C GLU A 306 -0.92 -30.44 -59.28
N GLU A 307 -1.19 -29.36 -60.03
CA GLU A 307 -1.39 -29.42 -61.49
C GLU A 307 -0.15 -29.97 -62.24
N LYS A 308 1.06 -29.64 -61.78
CA LYS A 308 2.30 -30.18 -62.37
C LYS A 308 2.48 -31.66 -62.08
N LEU A 309 2.12 -32.11 -60.88
CA LEU A 309 2.21 -33.53 -60.52
C LEU A 309 1.20 -34.36 -61.31
N GLU A 310 -0.03 -33.87 -61.48
CA GLU A 310 -1.04 -34.54 -62.33
C GLU A 310 -0.56 -34.65 -63.78
N ALA A 311 0.10 -33.61 -64.32
CA ALA A 311 0.65 -33.64 -65.68
C ALA A 311 1.85 -34.61 -65.84
N GLU A 312 2.68 -34.78 -64.80
CA GLU A 312 3.78 -35.76 -64.82
C GLU A 312 3.26 -37.21 -64.72
N GLU A 313 2.18 -37.45 -63.96
CA GLU A 313 1.54 -38.78 -63.87
C GLU A 313 0.96 -39.25 -65.22
N ASP A 314 0.41 -38.33 -66.02
CA ASP A 314 -0.12 -38.64 -67.37
C ASP A 314 0.98 -38.98 -68.41
N GLU A 315 2.24 -38.59 -68.17
CA GLU A 315 3.37 -38.91 -69.07
C GLU A 315 4.02 -40.28 -68.76
N GLU A 316 3.73 -40.92 -67.61
CA GLU A 316 4.26 -42.25 -67.26
C GLU A 316 3.46 -43.43 -67.87
N ASP A 317 2.40 -43.17 -68.66
CA ASP A 317 1.68 -44.20 -69.43
C ASP A 317 2.37 -44.58 -70.77
N LEU A 318 3.62 -44.15 -70.97
CA LEU A 318 4.44 -44.44 -72.16
C LEU A 318 5.73 -45.19 -71.77
N ASP A 319 5.62 -46.49 -71.58
CA ASP A 319 6.30 -47.42 -72.47
C ASP A 319 5.86 -48.86 -72.22
N ASP A 320 5.39 -49.45 -73.31
CA ASP A 320 5.43 -50.87 -73.62
C ASP A 320 6.69 -51.52 -73.02
N LEU A 321 6.54 -52.15 -71.86
CA LEU A 321 7.47 -53.19 -71.41
C LEU A 321 7.27 -54.39 -72.34
N ASP A 322 7.96 -54.32 -73.47
CA ASP A 322 8.14 -55.40 -74.43
C ASP A 322 8.94 -56.54 -73.75
N TRP A 323 8.21 -57.43 -73.09
CA TRP A 323 8.73 -58.70 -72.58
C TRP A 323 8.74 -59.72 -73.73
N ASP A 324 9.62 -59.53 -74.71
CA ASP A 324 9.93 -60.54 -75.73
C ASP A 324 10.93 -61.57 -75.13
N ASP A 325 10.50 -62.84 -75.00
CA ASP A 325 11.34 -64.02 -74.72
C ASP A 325 10.93 -65.20 -75.64
#